data_AF-A0A2R4MZJ0-F1
#
_entry.id   AF-A0A2R4MZJ0-F1
#
_cell.length_a   1.000
_cell.length_b   1.000
_cell.length_c   1.000
_cell.angle_alpha   90.00
_cell.angle_beta   90.00
_cell.angle_gamma   90.00
#
_symmetry.space_group_name_H-M   'P 1'
#
loop_
_entity.id
_entity.type
_entity.pdbx_description
1 polymer ?
#
loop_
_entity_poly.entity_id
_entity_poly.type
_entity_poly.pdbx_seq_one_letter_code
_entity_poly.pdbx_strand_id
1 'polypeptide(L)'
;MRKQWFLFSLGLLVMISVAWYLSRQAGGLAGAWLFGIIFGFTLQRSRFCMASMLRDYFLFGFKQPARALFLLMLVTTIGFTIVRVWRQATGHTIVGYWEPWGWGTVIGGLLFGLGMVLAGGCASGMLMRMGEGYAMQWLAFIAFLLGTGLAVWLFPWWQQALRAPVDLATRFPLWGLATTQIAILTLIWYKLRGE
;
A
#
# COMPACT_ATOMS: atom_id res chain seq x y z
N MET A 1 -26.16 -18.40 -15.29
CA MET A 1 -26.62 -17.01 -15.08
C MET A 1 -27.39 -16.82 -13.76
N ARG A 2 -28.44 -17.60 -13.43
CA ARG A 2 -29.23 -17.42 -12.19
C ARG A 2 -28.46 -17.63 -10.86
N LYS A 3 -27.50 -18.58 -10.82
CA LYS A 3 -26.65 -18.84 -9.63
C LYS A 3 -25.64 -17.72 -9.34
N GLN A 4 -25.05 -17.11 -10.37
CA GLN A 4 -24.12 -15.97 -10.21
C GLN A 4 -24.84 -14.71 -9.72
N TRP A 5 -26.07 -14.48 -10.20
CA TRP A 5 -26.88 -13.36 -9.71
C TRP A 5 -27.30 -13.53 -8.24
N PHE A 6 -27.57 -14.77 -7.81
CA PHE A 6 -27.86 -15.10 -6.41
C PHE A 6 -26.65 -14.88 -5.49
N LEU A 7 -25.45 -15.30 -5.93
CA LEU A 7 -24.20 -15.07 -5.19
C LEU A 7 -23.85 -13.58 -5.09
N PHE A 8 -24.08 -12.81 -6.16
CA PHE A 8 -23.84 -11.37 -6.16
C PHE A 8 -24.85 -10.63 -5.26
N SER A 9 -26.12 -11.01 -5.30
CA SER A 9 -27.18 -10.47 -4.43
C SER A 9 -26.94 -10.80 -2.96
N LEU A 10 -26.56 -12.05 -2.65
CA LEU A 10 -26.20 -12.46 -1.29
C LEU A 10 -24.98 -11.68 -0.77
N GLY A 11 -23.95 -11.52 -1.59
CA GLY A 11 -22.79 -10.70 -1.26
C GLY A 11 -23.18 -9.25 -0.95
N LEU A 12 -24.01 -8.64 -1.79
CA LEU A 12 -24.45 -7.26 -1.64
C LEU A 12 -25.35 -7.06 -0.39
N LEU A 13 -26.18 -8.06 -0.05
CA LEU A 13 -27.00 -8.07 1.16
C LEU A 13 -26.15 -8.19 2.44
N VAL A 14 -25.13 -9.05 2.44
CA VAL A 14 -24.16 -9.16 3.55
C VAL A 14 -23.38 -7.85 3.70
N MET A 15 -23.08 -7.16 2.59
CA MET A 15 -22.44 -5.86 2.65
C MET A 15 -23.33 -4.78 3.27
N ILE A 16 -24.59 -4.71 2.87
CA ILE A 16 -25.53 -3.73 3.41
C ILE A 16 -25.81 -4.00 4.91
N SER A 17 -25.93 -5.27 5.32
CA SER A 17 -26.20 -5.61 6.72
C SER A 17 -25.04 -5.26 7.65
N VAL A 18 -23.81 -5.48 7.21
CA VAL A 18 -22.60 -5.12 7.96
C VAL A 18 -22.42 -3.60 7.99
N ALA A 19 -22.64 -2.90 6.88
CA ALA A 19 -22.61 -1.43 6.85
C ALA A 19 -23.65 -0.81 7.81
N TRP A 20 -24.86 -1.37 7.86
CA TRP A 20 -25.91 -0.93 8.78
C TRP A 20 -25.56 -1.20 10.25
N TYR A 21 -24.94 -2.34 10.55
CA TYR A 21 -24.46 -2.67 11.89
C TYR A 21 -23.33 -1.74 12.36
N LEU A 22 -22.34 -1.47 11.49
CA LEU A 22 -21.24 -0.55 11.78
C LEU A 22 -21.70 0.91 11.91
N SER A 23 -22.72 1.32 11.15
CA SER A 23 -23.32 2.66 11.26
C SER A 23 -23.95 2.94 12.62
N ARG A 24 -24.32 1.90 13.40
CA ARG A 24 -24.85 2.06 14.75
C ARG A 24 -23.79 2.22 15.83
N GLN A 25 -22.53 1.86 15.56
CA GLN A 25 -21.44 1.95 16.55
C GLN A 25 -20.63 3.25 16.42
N ALA A 26 -20.26 3.67 15.21
CA ALA A 26 -19.63 4.97 14.96
C ALA A 26 -19.77 5.39 13.48
N GLY A 27 -20.16 6.64 13.22
CA GLY A 27 -20.38 7.14 11.85
C GLY A 27 -19.16 7.07 10.91
N GLY A 28 -17.94 7.05 11.46
CA GLY A 28 -16.70 6.96 10.68
C GLY A 28 -16.36 5.56 10.16
N LEU A 29 -16.81 4.50 10.85
CA LEU A 29 -16.46 3.12 10.51
C LEU A 29 -17.17 2.65 9.23
N ALA A 30 -18.42 3.10 9.03
CA ALA A 30 -19.19 2.80 7.82
C ALA A 30 -18.52 3.38 6.55
N GLY A 31 -17.96 4.59 6.66
CA GLY A 31 -17.22 5.22 5.57
C GLY A 31 -15.95 4.45 5.19
N ALA A 32 -15.16 4.02 6.19
CA ALA A 32 -13.97 3.20 5.96
C ALA A 32 -14.32 1.84 5.31
N TRP A 33 -15.45 1.26 5.69
CA TRP A 33 -15.92 -0.02 5.17
C TRP A 33 -16.32 0.07 3.69
N LEU A 34 -17.13 1.08 3.33
CA LEU A 34 -17.48 1.35 1.93
C LEU A 34 -16.24 1.66 1.08
N PHE A 35 -15.32 2.46 1.62
CA PHE A 35 -14.06 2.78 0.95
C PHE A 35 -13.23 1.52 0.68
N GLY A 36 -13.11 0.62 1.66
CA GLY A 36 -12.38 -0.65 1.51
C GLY A 36 -12.94 -1.54 0.40
N ILE A 37 -14.27 -1.60 0.26
CA ILE A 37 -14.94 -2.40 -0.78
C ILE A 37 -14.66 -1.82 -2.17
N ILE A 38 -14.85 -0.51 -2.33
CA ILE A 38 -14.61 0.18 -3.61
C ILE A 38 -13.14 0.04 -4.01
N PHE A 39 -12.24 0.23 -3.04
CA PHE A 39 -10.80 0.08 -3.24
C PHE A 39 -10.42 -1.35 -3.64
N GLY A 40 -10.94 -2.37 -2.94
CA GLY A 40 -10.72 -3.77 -3.27
C GLY A 40 -11.22 -4.14 -4.66
N PHE A 41 -12.42 -3.68 -5.04
CA PHE A 41 -12.99 -3.91 -6.37
C PHE A 41 -12.15 -3.26 -7.47
N THR A 42 -11.66 -2.04 -7.23
CA THR A 42 -10.80 -1.31 -8.17
C THR A 42 -9.45 -2.01 -8.33
N LEU A 43 -8.85 -2.49 -7.24
CA LEU A 43 -7.62 -3.27 -7.29
C LEU A 43 -7.81 -4.55 -8.13
N GLN A 44 -8.89 -5.31 -7.87
CA GLN A 44 -9.16 -6.57 -8.58
C GLN A 44 -9.31 -6.34 -10.09
N ARG A 45 -10.03 -5.28 -10.49
CA ARG A 45 -10.24 -4.97 -11.90
C ARG A 45 -8.97 -4.47 -12.59
N SER A 46 -8.12 -3.74 -11.87
CA SER A 46 -6.86 -3.20 -12.39
C SER A 46 -5.69 -4.18 -12.35
N ARG A 47 -5.85 -5.35 -11.70
CA ARG A 47 -4.77 -6.35 -11.49
C ARG A 47 -3.48 -5.70 -10.98
N PHE A 48 -3.64 -4.83 -10.00
CA PHE A 48 -2.56 -3.95 -9.54
C PHE A 48 -1.46 -4.69 -8.78
N CYS A 49 -0.30 -4.87 -9.41
CA CYS A 49 0.86 -5.53 -8.81
C CYS A 49 2.14 -4.72 -9.04
N MET A 50 2.62 -4.05 -7.97
CA MET A 50 3.84 -3.23 -8.03
C MET A 50 5.05 -4.00 -8.58
N ALA A 51 5.22 -5.25 -8.12
CA ALA A 51 6.34 -6.09 -8.51
C ALA A 51 6.30 -6.47 -9.99
N SER A 52 5.12 -6.79 -10.55
CA SER A 52 4.98 -7.09 -11.98
C SER A 52 5.25 -5.85 -12.82
N MET A 53 4.71 -4.69 -12.42
CA MET A 53 4.90 -3.44 -13.16
C MET A 53 6.37 -3.04 -13.26
N LEU A 54 7.16 -3.24 -12.20
CA LEU A 54 8.60 -3.00 -12.20
C LEU A 54 9.35 -4.06 -13.01
N ARG A 55 9.02 -5.35 -12.84
CA ARG A 55 9.64 -6.43 -13.61
C ARG A 55 9.41 -6.24 -15.11
N ASP A 56 8.18 -5.94 -15.52
CA ASP A 56 7.81 -5.82 -16.93
C ASP A 56 8.47 -4.58 -17.58
N TYR A 57 8.78 -3.55 -16.79
CA TYR A 57 9.60 -2.42 -17.23
C TYR A 57 11.06 -2.82 -17.45
N PHE A 58 11.68 -3.55 -16.52
CA PHE A 58 13.10 -3.96 -16.65
C PHE A 58 13.31 -5.05 -17.70
N LEU A 59 12.39 -6.00 -17.82
CA LEU A 59 12.55 -7.18 -18.70
C LEU A 59 12.07 -6.93 -20.13
N PHE A 60 10.91 -6.28 -20.29
CA PHE A 60 10.27 -6.09 -21.60
C PHE A 60 10.31 -4.63 -22.08
N GLY A 61 10.76 -3.69 -21.25
CA GLY A 61 10.76 -2.27 -21.59
C GLY A 61 9.34 -1.67 -21.68
N PHE A 62 8.31 -2.36 -21.20
CA PHE A 62 6.93 -1.84 -21.28
C PHE A 62 6.75 -0.65 -20.34
N LYS A 63 6.71 0.54 -20.92
CA LYS A 63 6.61 1.81 -20.18
C LYS A 63 5.20 2.10 -19.66
N GLN A 64 4.17 1.56 -20.31
CA GLN A 64 2.77 1.84 -19.96
C GLN A 64 2.39 1.47 -18.50
N PRO A 65 2.59 0.22 -18.03
CA PRO A 65 2.24 -0.14 -16.65
C PRO A 65 3.10 0.57 -15.61
N ALA A 66 4.38 0.81 -15.90
CA ALA A 66 5.28 1.56 -15.01
C ALA A 66 4.88 3.05 -14.91
N ARG A 67 4.48 3.69 -16.02
CA ARG A 67 3.96 5.07 -16.01
C ARG A 67 2.75 5.19 -15.09
N ALA A 68 1.83 4.23 -15.12
CA ALA A 68 0.65 4.22 -14.25
C ALA A 68 1.03 4.09 -12.76
N LEU A 69 2.01 3.24 -12.44
CA LEU A 69 2.56 3.10 -11.10
C LEU A 69 3.12 4.43 -10.55
N PHE A 70 4.00 5.08 -11.30
CA PHE A 70 4.61 6.33 -10.87
C PHE A 70 3.59 7.46 -10.74
N LEU A 71 2.59 7.54 -11.63
CA LEU A 71 1.48 8.48 -11.51
C LEU A 71 0.67 8.25 -10.23
N LEU A 72 0.36 6.98 -9.90
CA LEU A 72 -0.37 6.66 -8.68
C LEU A 72 0.41 7.06 -7.44
N MET A 73 1.72 6.77 -7.37
CA MET A 73 2.57 7.22 -6.27
C MET A 73 2.63 8.73 -6.14
N LEU A 74 2.64 9.46 -7.25
CA LEU A 74 2.65 10.92 -7.26
C LEU A 74 1.32 11.47 -6.72
N VAL A 75 0.18 10.96 -7.21
CA VAL A 75 -1.16 11.41 -6.79
C VAL A 75 -1.39 11.09 -5.31
N THR A 76 -0.99 9.91 -4.83
CA THR A 76 -1.16 9.54 -3.41
C THR A 76 -0.26 10.38 -2.50
N THR A 77 0.96 10.69 -2.93
CA THR A 77 1.86 11.59 -2.19
C THR A 77 1.26 12.97 -2.06
N ILE A 78 0.79 13.57 -3.16
CA ILE A 78 0.14 14.88 -3.15
C ILE A 78 -1.11 14.86 -2.27
N GLY A 79 -2.00 13.88 -2.46
CA GLY A 79 -3.21 13.75 -1.66
C GLY A 79 -2.92 13.66 -0.16
N PHE A 80 -1.91 12.88 0.24
CA PHE A 80 -1.52 12.76 1.63
C PHE A 80 -0.91 14.04 2.19
N THR A 81 -0.12 14.79 1.40
CA THR A 81 0.40 16.09 1.84
C THR A 81 -0.70 17.13 2.06
N ILE A 82 -1.70 17.20 1.18
CA ILE A 82 -2.84 18.13 1.32
C ILE A 82 -3.65 17.80 2.57
N VAL A 83 -4.00 16.52 2.75
CA VAL A 83 -4.76 16.08 3.94
C VAL A 83 -3.99 16.37 5.23
N ARG A 84 -2.66 16.23 5.22
CA ARG A 84 -1.82 16.58 6.37
C ARG A 84 -1.87 18.06 6.70
N VAL A 85 -1.68 18.94 5.72
CA VAL A 85 -1.71 20.41 5.93
C VAL A 85 -3.07 20.85 6.47
N TRP A 86 -4.15 20.31 5.90
CA TRP A 86 -5.51 20.63 6.32
C TRP A 86 -5.82 20.18 7.75
N ARG A 87 -5.33 19.00 8.14
CA ARG A 87 -5.50 18.48 9.51
C ARG A 87 -4.57 19.14 10.53
N GLN A 88 -3.37 19.54 10.14
CA GLN A 88 -2.50 20.38 10.98
C GLN A 88 -3.16 21.74 11.27
N ALA A 89 -3.83 22.33 10.28
CA ALA A 89 -4.57 23.59 10.45
C ALA A 89 -5.80 23.47 11.38
N THR A 90 -6.36 22.27 11.55
CA THR A 90 -7.51 22.01 12.45
C THR A 90 -7.09 21.52 13.84
N GLY A 91 -5.81 21.61 14.20
CA GLY A 91 -5.33 21.35 15.56
C GLY A 91 -5.29 19.87 15.98
N HIS A 92 -5.63 18.94 15.07
CA HIS A 92 -5.50 17.52 15.32
C HIS A 92 -4.10 17.04 14.93
N THR A 93 -3.33 16.58 15.91
CA THR A 93 -2.01 15.98 15.68
C THR A 93 -2.18 14.66 14.94
N ILE A 94 -1.96 14.69 13.62
CA ILE A 94 -1.75 13.45 12.88
C ILE A 94 -0.43 12.87 13.38
N VAL A 95 -0.51 11.71 14.05
CA VAL A 95 0.60 10.76 14.26
C VAL A 95 1.03 10.21 12.91
N GLY A 96 1.62 11.09 12.11
CA GLY A 96 2.16 10.78 10.81
C GLY A 96 3.56 10.27 11.03
N TYR A 97 3.69 9.03 11.50
CA TYR A 97 4.97 8.37 11.77
C TYR A 97 5.80 8.37 10.49
N TRP A 98 6.69 9.35 10.36
CA TRP A 98 7.83 9.22 9.46
C TRP A 98 8.75 8.30 10.25
N GLU A 99 8.73 7.01 9.91
CA GLU A 99 9.61 6.06 10.57
C GLU A 99 11.04 6.55 10.32
N PRO A 100 11.87 6.70 11.37
CA PRO A 100 13.22 7.15 11.19
C PRO A 100 13.96 6.22 10.22
N TRP A 101 14.65 6.83 9.27
CA TRP A 101 15.37 6.07 8.27
C TRP A 101 16.65 5.53 8.92
N GLY A 102 16.95 4.25 8.70
CA GLY A 102 18.11 3.62 9.27
C GLY A 102 18.52 2.40 8.45
N TRP A 103 19.65 1.78 8.78
CA TRP A 103 20.11 0.58 8.07
C TRP A 103 19.08 -0.56 8.09
N GLY A 104 18.21 -0.59 9.11
CA GLY A 104 17.09 -1.53 9.19
C GLY A 104 16.07 -1.39 8.06
N THR A 105 15.82 -0.19 7.52
CA THR A 105 14.87 -0.02 6.40
C THR A 105 15.44 -0.55 5.09
N VAL A 106 16.76 -0.43 4.88
CA VAL A 106 17.45 -0.99 3.70
C VAL A 106 17.44 -2.51 3.75
N ILE A 107 17.85 -3.09 4.89
CA ILE A 107 17.86 -4.55 5.08
C ILE A 107 16.43 -5.11 5.01
N GLY A 108 15.47 -4.45 5.65
CA GLY A 108 14.05 -4.80 5.58
C GLY A 108 13.49 -4.73 4.17
N GLY A 109 13.83 -3.69 3.41
CA GLY A 109 13.43 -3.55 2.00
C GLY A 109 13.97 -4.66 1.10
N LEU A 110 15.23 -5.07 1.31
CA LEU A 110 15.84 -6.19 0.59
C LEU A 110 15.17 -7.52 0.94
N LEU A 111 14.96 -7.81 2.23
CA LEU A 111 14.26 -9.02 2.68
C LEU A 111 12.81 -9.07 2.18
N PHE A 112 12.11 -7.93 2.21
CA PHE A 112 10.77 -7.81 1.69
C PHE A 112 10.71 -8.04 0.18
N GLY A 113 11.65 -7.46 -0.58
CA GLY A 113 11.78 -7.69 -2.01
C GLY A 113 12.07 -9.15 -2.36
N LEU A 114 12.99 -9.80 -1.63
CA LEU A 114 13.27 -11.24 -1.79
C LEU A 114 12.01 -12.08 -1.49
N GLY A 115 11.29 -11.73 -0.43
CA GLY A 115 10.00 -12.35 -0.08
C GLY A 115 8.94 -12.21 -1.18
N MET A 116 8.84 -11.04 -1.82
CA MET A 116 7.90 -10.84 -2.94
C MET A 116 8.18 -11.78 -4.12
N VAL A 117 9.47 -12.02 -4.43
CA VAL A 117 9.86 -12.92 -5.52
C VAL A 117 9.53 -14.36 -5.16
N LEU A 118 9.85 -14.79 -3.94
CA LEU A 118 9.54 -16.14 -3.45
C LEU A 118 8.04 -16.42 -3.38
N ALA A 119 7.24 -15.44 -2.96
CA ALA A 119 5.78 -15.57 -2.88
C ALA A 119 5.06 -15.44 -4.25
N GLY A 120 5.78 -15.03 -5.31
CA GLY A 120 5.21 -14.87 -6.65
C GLY A 120 4.19 -13.72 -6.78
N GLY A 121 4.31 -12.69 -5.94
CA GLY A 121 3.40 -11.54 -5.92
C GLY A 121 3.78 -10.46 -4.90
N CYS A 122 3.15 -9.29 -5.03
CA CYS A 122 3.23 -8.25 -4.00
C CYS A 122 2.05 -8.36 -3.02
N ALA A 123 2.11 -7.64 -1.89
CA ALA A 123 1.08 -7.70 -0.85
C ALA A 123 -0.34 -7.49 -1.41
N SER A 124 -0.58 -6.43 -2.19
CA SER A 124 -1.90 -6.18 -2.81
C SER A 124 -2.33 -7.30 -3.76
N GLY A 125 -1.38 -7.84 -4.54
CA GLY A 125 -1.61 -8.97 -5.44
C GLY A 125 -2.02 -10.25 -4.72
N MET A 126 -1.44 -10.51 -3.54
CA MET A 126 -1.78 -11.67 -2.71
C MET A 126 -3.19 -11.56 -2.16
N LEU A 127 -3.59 -10.39 -1.62
CA LEU A 127 -4.95 -10.18 -1.11
C LEU A 127 -6.01 -10.36 -2.20
N MET A 128 -5.76 -9.83 -3.40
CA MET A 128 -6.71 -9.99 -4.52
C MET A 128 -6.86 -11.45 -4.95
N ARG A 129 -5.74 -12.17 -5.14
CA ARG A 129 -5.77 -13.58 -5.55
C ARG A 129 -6.33 -14.50 -4.46
N MET A 130 -6.14 -14.15 -3.19
CA MET A 130 -6.85 -14.81 -2.09
C MET A 130 -8.36 -14.65 -2.25
N GLY A 131 -8.83 -13.43 -2.55
CA GLY A 131 -10.24 -13.13 -2.82
C GLY A 131 -10.81 -13.84 -4.06
N GLU A 132 -9.96 -14.15 -5.05
CA GLU A 132 -10.33 -14.97 -6.21
C GLU A 132 -10.34 -16.48 -5.93
N GLY A 133 -9.93 -16.92 -4.74
CA GLY A 133 -9.97 -18.32 -4.30
C GLY A 133 -8.71 -19.14 -4.60
N TYR A 134 -7.57 -18.50 -4.93
CA TYR A 134 -6.33 -19.22 -5.15
C TYR A 134 -5.73 -19.75 -3.84
N ALA A 135 -5.78 -21.07 -3.63
CA ALA A 135 -5.31 -21.73 -2.41
C ALA A 135 -3.82 -21.48 -2.10
N MET A 136 -2.96 -21.37 -3.12
CA MET A 136 -1.54 -21.05 -2.91
C MET A 136 -1.32 -19.65 -2.30
N GLN A 137 -2.18 -18.68 -2.63
CA GLN A 137 -2.08 -17.34 -2.04
C GLN A 137 -2.58 -17.25 -0.60
N TRP A 138 -3.43 -18.19 -0.17
CA TRP A 138 -3.79 -18.30 1.25
C TRP A 138 -2.58 -18.64 2.12
N LEU A 139 -1.75 -19.59 1.68
CA LEU A 139 -0.54 -19.96 2.41
C LEU A 139 0.47 -18.80 2.45
N ALA A 140 0.67 -18.12 1.32
CA ALA A 140 1.58 -16.97 1.24
C ALA A 140 1.15 -15.83 2.18
N PHE A 141 -0.16 -15.57 2.29
CA PHE A 141 -0.67 -14.54 3.19
C PHE A 141 -0.55 -14.92 4.67
N ILE A 142 -0.78 -16.18 5.03
CA ILE A 142 -0.56 -16.65 6.40
C ILE A 142 0.92 -16.53 6.77
N ALA A 143 1.83 -16.94 5.88
CA ALA A 143 3.26 -16.76 6.08
C ALA A 143 3.64 -15.28 6.20
N PHE A 144 3.02 -14.40 5.42
CA PHE A 144 3.21 -12.95 5.54
C PHE A 144 2.75 -12.43 6.91
N LEU A 145 1.57 -12.84 7.39
CA LEU A 145 1.07 -12.46 8.73
C LEU A 145 2.02 -12.94 9.83
N LEU A 146 2.44 -14.20 9.79
CA LEU A 146 3.40 -14.76 10.76
C LEU A 146 4.75 -14.04 10.70
N GLY A 147 5.25 -13.75 9.50
CA GLY A 147 6.48 -13.00 9.29
C GLY A 147 6.40 -11.58 9.85
N THR A 148 5.28 -10.87 9.63
CA THR A 148 5.06 -9.53 10.21
C THR A 148 4.95 -9.57 11.73
N GLY A 149 4.28 -10.58 12.30
CA GLY A 149 4.21 -10.76 13.76
C GLY A 149 5.59 -11.04 14.37
N LEU A 150 6.39 -11.89 13.72
CA LEU A 150 7.75 -12.19 14.16
C LEU A 150 8.67 -10.97 14.03
N ALA A 151 8.51 -10.17 12.97
CA ALA A 151 9.25 -8.92 12.79
C ALA A 151 8.96 -7.90 13.91
N VAL A 152 7.69 -7.77 14.33
CA VAL A 152 7.31 -6.91 15.47
C VAL A 152 7.93 -7.41 16.77
N TRP A 153 7.98 -8.73 16.98
CA TRP A 153 8.60 -9.30 18.17
C TRP A 153 10.12 -9.13 18.21
N LEU A 154 10.78 -9.21 17.04
CA LEU A 154 12.23 -9.01 16.90
C LEU A 154 12.64 -7.53 16.85
N PHE A 155 11.68 -6.62 16.62
CA PHE A 155 11.89 -5.18 16.52
C PHE A 155 12.73 -4.56 17.66
N PRO A 156 12.49 -4.83 18.96
CA PRO A 156 13.30 -4.27 20.04
C PRO A 156 14.77 -4.72 19.99
N TRP A 157 15.04 -5.96 19.59
CA TRP A 157 16.41 -6.45 19.41
C TRP A 157 17.08 -5.79 18.19
N TRP A 158 16.32 -5.64 17.10
CA TRP A 158 16.80 -4.99 15.89
C TRP A 158 17.11 -3.50 16.10
N GLN A 159 16.30 -2.78 16.88
CA GLN A 159 16.57 -1.38 17.22
C GLN A 159 17.87 -1.22 18.04
N GLN A 160 18.18 -2.17 18.92
CA GLN A 160 19.40 -2.15 19.72
C GLN A 160 20.65 -2.48 18.91
N ALA A 161 20.54 -3.42 17.95
CA ALA A 161 21.65 -3.83 17.08
C ALA A 161 21.92 -2.81 15.95
N LEU A 162 20.88 -2.20 15.38
CA LEU A 162 20.96 -1.24 14.30
C LEU A 162 20.85 0.19 14.86
N ARG A 163 21.86 0.59 15.66
CA ARG A 163 21.97 1.95 16.21
C ARG A 163 22.24 2.96 15.11
N ALA A 164 21.17 3.62 14.64
CA ALA A 164 21.08 5.04 14.31
C ALA A 164 19.84 5.25 13.42
N PRO A 165 18.67 5.53 14.01
CA PRO A 165 17.64 6.25 13.28
C PRO A 165 18.20 7.63 12.94
N VAL A 166 18.67 7.84 11.70
CA VAL A 166 18.89 9.20 11.21
C VAL A 166 17.52 9.77 10.93
N ASP A 167 17.03 10.53 11.90
CA ASP A 167 15.71 11.13 11.83
C ASP A 167 15.74 12.33 10.87
N LEU A 168 15.70 12.03 9.57
CA LEU A 168 15.75 13.00 8.47
C LEU A 168 14.63 14.05 8.58
N ALA A 169 13.55 13.75 9.31
CA ALA A 169 12.45 14.67 9.59
C ALA A 169 12.84 15.86 10.46
N THR A 170 13.88 15.73 11.29
CA THR A 170 14.39 16.86 12.11
C THR A 170 15.42 17.72 11.36
N ARG A 171 16.02 17.19 10.29
CA ARG A 171 17.16 17.82 9.58
C ARG A 171 16.80 18.43 8.24
N PHE A 172 15.71 17.99 7.60
CA PHE A 172 15.16 18.58 6.39
C PHE A 172 13.71 19.04 6.61
N PRO A 173 13.31 20.24 6.12
CA PRO A 173 11.91 20.64 6.16
C PRO A 173 11.08 19.57 5.43
N LEU A 174 9.96 19.14 6.04
CA LEU A 174 9.06 18.11 5.49
C LEU A 174 8.66 18.39 4.02
N TRP A 175 8.56 19.67 3.70
CA TRP A 175 8.33 20.20 2.36
C TRP A 175 9.46 19.89 1.38
N GLY A 176 10.71 19.89 1.81
CA GLY A 176 11.89 19.56 1.00
C GLY A 176 11.94 18.09 0.59
N LEU A 177 11.56 17.16 1.49
CA LEU A 177 11.51 15.72 1.16
C LEU A 177 10.32 15.39 0.25
N ALA A 178 9.15 15.98 0.52
CA ALA A 178 7.98 15.79 -0.33
C ALA A 178 8.18 16.39 -1.73
N THR A 179 8.75 17.58 -1.83
CA THR A 179 9.02 18.22 -3.14
C THR A 179 10.12 17.54 -3.91
N THR A 180 11.19 17.06 -3.26
CA THR A 180 12.24 16.27 -3.95
C THR A 180 11.68 14.93 -4.45
N GLN A 181 10.87 14.23 -3.66
CA GLN A 181 10.23 13.00 -4.11
C GLN A 181 9.26 13.25 -5.28
N ILE A 182 8.43 14.29 -5.20
CA ILE A 182 7.54 14.67 -6.31
C ILE A 182 8.35 15.07 -7.55
N ALA A 183 9.43 15.84 -7.40
CA ALA A 183 10.29 16.27 -8.50
C ALA A 183 11.00 15.09 -9.18
N ILE A 184 11.47 14.11 -8.39
CA ILE A 184 12.07 12.88 -8.92
C ILE A 184 11.02 12.05 -9.66
N LEU A 185 9.82 11.89 -9.10
CA LEU A 185 8.74 11.15 -9.74
C LEU A 185 8.24 11.83 -11.02
N THR A 186 8.14 13.16 -11.06
CA THR A 186 7.77 13.92 -12.27
C THR A 186 8.87 13.85 -13.33
N LEU A 187 10.15 13.92 -12.96
CA LEU A 187 11.28 13.74 -13.87
C LEU A 187 11.28 12.34 -14.50
N ILE A 188 11.11 11.31 -13.67
CA ILE A 188 11.02 9.92 -14.14
C ILE A 188 9.82 9.77 -15.08
N TRP A 189 8.67 10.35 -14.73
CA TRP A 189 7.48 10.30 -15.57
C TRP A 189 7.68 11.03 -16.91
N TYR A 190 8.32 12.20 -16.91
CA TYR A 190 8.59 12.96 -18.13
C TYR A 190 9.55 12.21 -19.06
N LYS A 191 10.63 11.63 -18.50
CA LYS A 191 11.56 10.78 -19.24
C LYS A 191 10.88 9.53 -19.78
N LEU A 192 9.97 8.94 -19.01
CA LEU A 192 9.17 7.81 -19.47
C LEU A 192 8.20 8.21 -20.58
N ARG A 193 7.73 9.47 -20.67
CA ARG A 193 6.74 9.94 -21.65
C ARG A 193 7.33 10.27 -23.03
N GLY A 194 8.59 10.71 -23.07
CA GLY A 194 9.26 11.23 -24.27
C GLY A 194 9.78 10.20 -25.27
N GLU A 195 9.65 8.91 -24.96
CA GLU A 195 10.00 7.77 -25.83
C GLU A 195 8.81 6.82 -25.98
#